data_AF-A0AAU1M6A3-F1
#
_entry.id   AF-A0AAU1M6A3-F1
#
_cell.length_a   1.000
_cell.length_b   1.000
_cell.length_c   1.000
_cell.angle_alpha   90.00
_cell.angle_beta   90.00
_cell.angle_gamma   90.00
#
_symmetry.space_group_name_H-M   'P 1'
#
loop_
_entity.id
_entity.type
_entity.pdbx_description
1 polymer ?
#
loop_
_entity_poly.entity_id
_entity_poly.type
_entity_poly.pdbx_seq_one_letter_code
_entity_poly.pdbx_strand_id
1 'polypeptide(L)'
;MASLELELYTDDPREAAALRAYWTLAEDGETWAQTVTAIREEHGFSQREMQVLVQEGGTARLLDVRCPECEDPQEATSRTNYTDLLRRRNVLCRTCQILAEQARQEAARERQEQRQQALQETFPIYTDLALQVEELTLFQAVALHALFSDPAVENAGLTTPTVIWPKERRWAPERLGNDYERRLLHAESRTLIRSHRDSDPDAFLWEDDKPTGGFYLGQVSYYLIGAETDLAARVPRLLAELNRVFREGPWPDPWLRQWRELWEELAIAQAGAYLDMKLREHHLEMKQGDGTRTALADALATFSLGQVFNFIYRAAKDSAAYYQRGGVNKMQAANSTIGRISASADRARANGWEIKSFGMPWNLPFSAIAETFFSKVMWQADMMQVPLSAAQVPAHAWPAEQPEVAPEPTVELPEPRATTDYVKQFGPLRTNEAMRYALITADGEITFGHAPLQDIRAAIEGGGGGETGMEYLRSLHPVAVYFYVPYYEDTRHMNKVANSMYWELSAPVQREDDDEDDSDVEEYDPEDRKIKLRGPVAFIDRHNWGLSAEQESVIKGAHRAAVVRLRARGWL
;
A
#
# COMPACT_ATOMS: atom_id res chain seq x y z
N MET A 1 42.99 15.70 46.17
CA MET A 1 42.80 16.83 45.24
C MET A 1 43.13 16.30 43.86
N ALA A 2 42.21 16.40 42.91
CA ALA A 2 42.43 15.88 41.57
C ALA A 2 43.48 16.75 40.87
N SER A 3 44.61 16.16 40.48
CA SER A 3 45.67 16.83 39.75
C SER A 3 45.22 17.06 38.30
N LEU A 4 45.11 18.33 37.92
CA LEU A 4 44.71 18.76 36.58
C LEU A 4 45.89 19.36 35.84
N GLU A 5 46.22 18.78 34.69
CA GLU A 5 47.26 19.28 33.77
C GLU A 5 46.59 19.97 32.58
N LEU A 6 47.03 21.19 32.24
CA LEU A 6 46.49 21.95 31.12
C LEU A 6 47.57 22.12 30.06
N GLU A 7 47.32 21.54 28.90
CA GLU A 7 48.11 21.74 27.68
C GLU A 7 47.42 22.82 26.83
N LEU A 8 48.15 23.86 26.41
CA LEU A 8 47.60 24.97 25.63
C LEU A 8 48.07 24.87 24.17
N TYR A 9 47.17 25.15 23.23
CA TYR A 9 47.43 25.12 21.78
C TYR A 9 47.33 26.50 21.13
N THR A 10 47.31 27.56 21.94
CA THR A 10 47.26 28.95 21.49
C THR A 10 48.52 29.70 21.90
N ASP A 11 49.04 30.51 20.97
CA ASP A 11 50.15 31.44 21.20
C ASP A 11 49.64 32.84 21.61
N ASP A 12 48.32 33.10 21.58
CA ASP A 12 47.76 34.36 22.03
C ASP A 12 47.78 34.44 23.57
N PRO A 13 48.52 35.39 24.18
CA PRO A 13 48.61 35.54 25.63
C PRO A 13 47.25 35.75 26.31
N ARG A 14 46.29 36.40 25.63
CA ARG A 14 44.94 36.66 26.15
C ARG A 14 44.12 35.38 26.22
N GLU A 15 44.16 34.57 25.17
CA GLU A 15 43.51 33.27 25.11
C GLU A 15 44.10 32.28 26.11
N ALA A 16 45.43 32.22 26.19
CA ALA A 16 46.15 31.41 27.16
C ALA A 16 45.80 31.79 28.61
N ALA A 17 45.68 33.09 28.92
CA ALA A 17 45.27 33.56 30.24
C ALA A 17 43.83 33.16 30.57
N ALA A 18 42.89 33.34 29.63
CA ALA A 18 41.50 32.96 29.82
C ALA A 18 41.32 31.44 30.01
N LEU A 19 42.07 30.61 29.29
CA LEU A 19 42.04 29.14 29.45
C LEU A 19 42.59 28.68 30.81
N ARG A 20 43.68 29.29 31.28
CA ARG A 20 44.20 29.02 32.63
C ARG A 20 43.17 29.40 33.69
N ALA A 21 42.56 30.59 33.59
CA ALA A 21 41.50 31.02 34.51
C ALA A 21 40.28 30.09 34.45
N TYR A 22 39.93 29.60 33.25
CA TYR A 22 38.83 28.65 33.07
C TYR A 22 39.06 27.30 33.75
N TRP A 23 40.28 26.78 33.75
CA TRP A 23 40.57 25.49 34.37
C TRP A 23 41.12 25.57 35.80
N THR A 24 41.26 26.78 36.35
CA THR A 24 41.73 26.98 37.73
C THR A 24 40.65 26.65 38.76
N LEU A 25 41.00 25.77 39.71
CA LEU A 25 40.20 25.42 40.87
C LEU A 25 40.51 26.38 42.04
N ALA A 26 39.54 26.57 42.93
CA ALA A 26 39.72 27.30 44.18
C ALA A 26 40.58 26.48 45.17
N GLU A 27 40.94 27.08 46.31
CA GLU A 27 41.79 26.45 47.33
C GLU A 27 41.19 25.16 47.92
N ASP A 28 39.87 24.99 47.85
CA ASP A 28 39.18 23.77 48.26
C ASP A 28 39.39 22.59 47.30
N GLY A 29 39.88 22.84 46.08
CA GLY A 29 40.08 21.84 45.03
C GLY A 29 38.78 21.21 44.48
N GLU A 30 37.61 21.75 44.85
CA GLU A 30 36.29 21.24 44.45
C GLU A 30 35.46 22.29 43.69
N THR A 31 35.67 23.58 43.97
CA THR A 31 34.99 24.69 43.30
C THR A 31 35.91 25.40 42.31
N TRP A 32 35.32 26.12 41.35
CA TRP A 32 36.07 26.88 40.36
C TRP A 32 36.48 28.24 40.94
N ALA A 33 37.74 28.65 40.75
CA ALA A 33 38.24 29.93 41.29
C ALA A 33 37.49 31.16 40.74
N GLN A 34 36.96 31.07 39.53
CA GLN A 34 36.13 32.10 38.91
C GLN A 34 34.95 31.51 38.14
N THR A 35 33.86 32.26 37.98
CA THR A 35 32.74 31.88 37.12
C THR A 35 33.08 32.11 35.63
N VAL A 36 32.45 31.35 34.72
CA VAL A 36 32.68 31.51 33.27
C VAL A 36 32.27 32.92 32.80
N THR A 37 31.25 33.52 33.41
CA THR A 37 30.83 34.90 33.10
C THR A 37 31.91 35.92 33.48
N ALA A 38 32.51 35.79 34.66
CA ALA A 38 33.57 36.68 35.11
C ALA A 38 34.80 36.61 34.19
N ILE A 39 35.25 35.40 33.83
CA ILE A 39 36.38 35.19 32.91
C ILE A 39 36.10 35.83 31.54
N ARG A 40 34.88 35.67 31.04
CA ARG A 40 34.46 36.25 29.76
C ARG A 40 34.48 37.78 29.78
N GLU A 41 34.01 38.40 30.85
CA GLU A 41 34.00 39.86 31.01
C GLU A 41 35.42 40.40 31.18
N GLU A 42 36.25 39.75 32.00
CA GLU A 42 37.64 40.12 32.26
C GLU A 42 38.50 40.04 30.99
N HIS A 43 38.35 38.97 30.22
CA HIS A 43 39.11 38.75 29.00
C HIS A 43 38.37 39.16 27.73
N GLY A 44 37.20 39.79 27.80
CA GLY A 44 36.45 40.34 26.66
C GLY A 44 35.95 39.33 25.61
N PHE A 45 35.57 38.11 26.01
CA PHE A 45 35.04 37.07 25.10
C PHE A 45 33.52 36.99 25.14
N SER A 46 32.88 36.87 23.97
CA SER A 46 31.49 36.44 23.89
C SER A 46 31.32 34.99 24.35
N GLN A 47 30.08 34.55 24.57
CA GLN A 47 29.80 33.18 25.03
C GLN A 47 30.26 32.14 24.02
N ARG A 48 30.03 32.42 22.74
CA ARG A 48 30.40 31.54 21.64
C ARG A 48 31.91 31.46 21.48
N GLU A 49 32.61 32.59 21.54
CA GLU A 49 34.08 32.62 21.45
C GLU A 49 34.72 31.86 22.62
N MET A 50 34.21 32.02 23.84
CA MET A 50 34.72 31.27 24.99
C MET A 50 34.51 29.76 24.84
N GLN A 51 33.38 29.32 24.28
CA GLN A 51 33.11 27.91 24.04
C GLN A 51 34.07 27.31 23.00
N VAL A 52 34.30 28.02 21.90
CA VAL A 52 35.26 27.62 20.86
C VAL A 52 36.68 27.58 21.45
N LEU A 53 37.06 28.62 22.19
CA LEU A 53 38.38 28.71 22.84
C LEU A 53 38.63 27.53 23.79
N VAL A 54 37.64 27.15 24.61
CA VAL A 54 37.77 25.99 25.52
C VAL A 54 37.85 24.66 24.78
N GLN A 55 37.21 24.54 23.61
CA GLN A 55 37.22 23.31 22.83
C GLN A 55 38.48 23.14 21.97
N GLU A 56 39.04 24.24 21.47
CA GLU A 56 40.11 24.21 20.46
C GLU A 56 41.46 24.74 21.01
N GLY A 57 41.43 25.63 22.01
CA GLY A 57 42.62 26.34 22.49
C GLY A 57 43.44 25.59 23.55
N GLY A 58 42.97 24.44 24.05
CA GLY A 58 43.74 23.60 24.96
C GLY A 58 43.01 22.36 25.45
N THR A 59 43.78 21.43 26.05
CA THR A 59 43.29 20.18 26.61
C THR A 59 43.57 20.12 28.10
N ALA A 60 42.53 19.92 28.91
CA ALA A 60 42.66 19.69 30.34
C ALA A 60 42.62 18.19 30.65
N ARG A 61 43.65 17.64 31.32
CA ARG A 61 43.78 16.22 31.69
C ARG A 61 43.69 16.03 33.20
N LEU A 62 42.86 15.08 33.63
CA LEU A 62 42.79 14.63 35.02
C LEU A 62 43.76 13.47 35.23
N LEU A 63 44.89 13.72 35.90
CA LEU A 63 45.94 12.70 36.08
C LEU A 63 45.53 11.56 37.03
N ASP A 64 44.59 11.85 37.92
CA ASP A 64 44.08 10.91 38.93
C ASP A 64 42.88 10.08 38.44
N VAL A 65 42.31 10.42 37.28
CA VAL A 65 41.23 9.66 36.65
C VAL A 65 41.76 9.09 35.36
N ARG A 66 41.96 7.77 35.33
CA ARG A 66 42.55 7.08 34.19
C ARG A 66 41.52 6.21 33.48
N CYS A 67 41.67 6.07 32.16
CA CYS A 67 40.91 5.09 31.40
C CYS A 67 41.23 3.68 31.92
N PRO A 68 40.23 2.83 32.23
CA PRO A 68 40.49 1.48 32.71
C PRO A 68 41.11 0.55 31.65
N GLU A 69 41.06 0.93 30.35
CA GLU A 69 41.57 0.11 29.25
C GLU A 69 42.99 0.51 28.80
N CYS A 70 43.26 1.81 28.62
CA CYS A 70 44.57 2.29 28.14
C CYS A 70 45.40 3.00 29.20
N GLU A 71 44.87 3.18 30.42
CA GLU A 71 45.50 3.89 31.54
C GLU A 71 45.81 5.38 31.31
N ASP A 72 45.43 5.94 30.16
CA ASP A 72 45.61 7.35 29.85
C ASP A 72 44.76 8.25 30.77
N PRO A 73 45.29 9.43 31.18
CA PRO A 73 44.51 10.45 31.88
C PRO A 73 43.26 10.84 31.10
N GLN A 74 42.13 11.05 31.81
CA GLN A 74 40.89 11.50 31.18
C GLN A 74 40.99 12.97 30.76
N GLU A 75 40.51 13.27 29.57
CA GLU A 75 40.44 14.64 29.05
C GLU A 75 39.08 15.27 29.42
N ALA A 76 39.12 16.39 30.13
CA ALA A 76 37.94 17.20 30.40
C ALA A 76 37.72 18.19 29.26
N THR A 77 36.58 18.05 28.59
CA THR A 77 36.15 18.93 27.50
C THR A 77 35.37 20.15 27.98
N SER A 78 34.89 20.12 29.22
CA SER A 78 34.20 21.23 29.89
C SER A 78 34.25 21.07 31.41
N ARG A 79 33.89 22.13 32.15
CA ARG A 79 33.75 22.08 33.61
C ARG A 79 32.69 21.06 34.07
N THR A 80 31.58 20.92 33.34
CA THR A 80 30.55 19.91 33.63
C THR A 80 31.10 18.50 33.41
N ASN A 81 31.79 18.28 32.29
CA ASN A 81 32.41 17.00 31.99
C ASN A 81 33.51 16.63 33.01
N TYR A 82 34.28 17.61 33.49
CA TYR A 82 35.23 17.44 34.60
C TYR A 82 34.54 16.91 35.86
N THR A 83 33.45 17.55 36.31
CA THR A 83 32.71 17.10 37.49
C THR A 83 32.13 15.69 37.31
N ASP A 84 31.65 15.36 36.11
CA ASP A 84 31.13 14.02 35.81
C ASP A 84 32.23 12.94 35.81
N LEU A 85 33.42 13.24 35.28
CA LEU A 85 34.57 12.34 35.29
C LEU A 85 35.04 12.04 36.72
N LEU A 86 35.04 13.03 37.61
CA LEU A 86 35.36 12.81 39.02
C LEU A 86 34.34 11.90 39.73
N ARG A 87 33.06 12.00 39.36
CA ARG A 87 31.99 11.17 39.92
C ARG A 87 32.04 9.73 39.40
N ARG A 88 32.38 9.54 38.13
CA ARG A 88 32.37 8.24 37.45
C ARG A 88 33.81 7.72 37.31
N ARG A 89 34.28 6.96 38.30
CA ARG A 89 35.68 6.47 38.36
C ARG A 89 36.08 5.44 37.29
N ASN A 90 35.12 4.89 36.53
CA ASN A 90 35.35 3.84 35.52
C ASN A 90 34.77 4.26 34.15
N VAL A 91 35.21 5.37 33.60
CA VAL A 91 34.78 5.84 32.27
C VAL A 91 35.90 5.58 31.28
N LEU A 92 35.56 4.97 30.15
CA LEU A 92 36.48 4.83 29.01
C LEU A 92 36.83 6.21 28.46
N CYS A 93 38.09 6.47 28.11
CA CYS A 93 38.44 7.69 27.37
C CYS A 93 37.76 7.69 26.00
N ARG A 94 37.66 8.86 25.35
CA ARG A 94 36.98 9.01 24.05
C ARG A 94 37.48 8.02 23.00
N THR A 95 38.80 7.80 22.94
CA THR A 95 39.41 6.84 22.01
C THR A 95 38.97 5.41 22.29
N CYS A 96 39.04 4.96 23.55
CA CYS A 96 38.58 3.63 23.94
C CYS A 96 37.06 3.45 23.78
N GLN A 97 36.26 4.52 23.98
CA GLN A 97 34.82 4.47 23.68
C GLN A 97 34.55 4.25 22.18
N ILE A 98 35.27 4.96 21.32
CA ILE A 98 35.17 4.79 19.86
C ILE A 98 35.58 3.38 19.45
N LEU A 99 36.72 2.88 19.96
CA LEU A 99 37.19 1.52 19.67
C LEU A 99 36.21 0.45 20.19
N ALA A 100 35.65 0.63 21.39
CA ALA A 100 34.66 -0.29 21.94
C ALA A 100 33.34 -0.26 21.15
N GLU A 101 32.92 0.91 20.67
CA GLU A 101 31.75 1.03 19.80
C GLU A 101 32.01 0.35 18.44
N GLN A 102 33.17 0.56 17.83
CA GLN A 102 33.57 -0.10 16.59
C GLN A 102 33.62 -1.62 16.77
N ALA A 103 34.23 -2.12 17.84
CA ALA A 103 34.28 -3.54 18.16
C ALA A 103 32.88 -4.13 18.40
N ARG A 104 31.96 -3.38 19.04
CA ARG A 104 30.56 -3.81 19.21
C ARG A 104 29.82 -3.87 17.89
N GLN A 105 30.01 -2.88 17.02
CA GLN A 105 29.41 -2.85 15.69
C GLN A 105 29.93 -3.97 14.80
N GLU A 106 31.24 -4.23 14.83
CA GLU A 106 31.86 -5.34 14.11
C GLU A 106 31.38 -6.69 14.62
N ALA A 107 31.37 -6.91 15.94
CA ALA A 107 30.84 -8.15 16.53
C ALA A 107 29.32 -8.33 16.30
N ALA A 108 28.57 -7.25 16.13
CA ALA A 108 27.16 -7.32 15.74
C ALA A 108 27.00 -7.69 14.26
N ARG A 109 27.81 -7.11 13.38
CA ARG A 109 27.86 -7.45 11.95
C ARG A 109 28.26 -8.90 11.74
N GLU A 110 29.32 -9.36 12.41
CA GLU A 110 29.78 -10.76 12.34
C GLU A 110 28.68 -11.72 12.82
N ARG A 111 27.98 -11.40 13.91
CA ARG A 111 26.84 -12.20 14.38
C ARG A 111 25.68 -12.21 13.37
N GLN A 112 25.39 -11.07 12.74
CA GLN A 112 24.35 -10.98 11.71
C GLN A 112 24.73 -11.81 10.47
N GLU A 113 25.98 -11.74 10.02
CA GLU A 113 26.49 -12.53 8.90
C GLU A 113 26.46 -14.03 9.22
N GLN A 114 26.86 -14.44 10.42
CA GLN A 114 26.77 -15.83 10.88
C GLN A 114 25.32 -16.33 10.90
N ARG A 115 24.39 -15.53 11.43
CA ARG A 115 22.95 -15.86 11.38
C ARG A 115 22.47 -15.99 9.93
N GLN A 116 22.84 -15.07 9.05
CA GLN A 116 22.45 -15.13 7.64
C GLN A 116 22.99 -16.39 6.95
N GLN A 117 24.24 -16.77 7.22
CA GLN A 117 24.82 -18.00 6.71
C GLN A 117 24.06 -19.24 7.21
N ALA A 118 23.75 -19.31 8.51
CA ALA A 118 22.98 -20.42 9.08
C ALA A 118 21.57 -20.55 8.47
N LEU A 119 20.94 -19.42 8.13
CA LEU A 119 19.67 -19.41 7.40
C LEU A 119 19.82 -19.93 5.97
N GLN A 120 20.92 -19.59 5.28
CA GLN A 120 21.16 -20.08 3.92
C GLN A 120 21.31 -21.60 3.86
N GLU A 121 21.91 -22.19 4.89
CA GLU A 121 22.09 -23.64 5.01
C GLU A 121 20.77 -24.34 5.37
N THR A 122 19.96 -23.73 6.23
CA THR A 122 18.73 -24.34 6.77
C THR A 122 17.52 -24.16 5.85
N PHE A 123 17.46 -23.06 5.10
CA PHE A 123 16.39 -22.73 4.17
C PHE A 123 16.93 -22.62 2.73
N PRO A 124 17.36 -23.74 2.13
CA PRO A 124 17.86 -23.73 0.76
C PRO A 124 16.73 -23.39 -0.22
N ILE A 125 17.09 -22.76 -1.34
CA ILE A 125 16.14 -22.50 -2.41
C ILE A 125 15.93 -23.80 -3.18
N TYR A 126 14.72 -24.32 -3.09
CA TYR A 126 14.30 -25.52 -3.82
C TYR A 126 13.86 -25.17 -5.25
N THR A 127 14.29 -25.99 -6.20
CA THR A 127 13.69 -26.12 -7.54
C THR A 127 12.79 -27.35 -7.55
N ASP A 128 11.60 -27.20 -8.11
CA ASP A 128 10.57 -28.25 -8.17
C ASP A 128 9.86 -28.20 -9.53
N LEU A 129 8.91 -29.08 -9.79
CA LEU A 129 8.06 -29.04 -10.98
C LEU A 129 7.34 -27.69 -11.08
N ALA A 130 7.29 -27.15 -12.30
CA ALA A 130 6.63 -25.90 -12.58
C ALA A 130 5.13 -25.99 -12.23
N LEU A 131 4.65 -25.00 -11.49
CA LEU A 131 3.26 -24.89 -11.08
C LEU A 131 2.33 -24.76 -12.30
N GLN A 132 1.40 -25.71 -12.47
CA GLN A 132 0.33 -25.61 -13.47
C GLN A 132 -0.91 -24.99 -12.83
N VAL A 133 -1.57 -24.06 -13.53
CA VAL A 133 -2.74 -23.32 -13.02
C VAL A 133 -3.93 -24.25 -12.82
N GLU A 134 -4.08 -25.26 -13.66
CA GLU A 134 -5.17 -26.24 -13.66
C GLU A 134 -5.17 -27.13 -12.41
N GLU A 135 -4.01 -27.24 -11.75
CA GLU A 135 -3.83 -28.02 -10.52
C GLU A 135 -4.10 -27.20 -9.25
N LEU A 136 -4.29 -25.89 -9.38
CA LEU A 136 -4.59 -25.02 -8.25
C LEU A 136 -6.07 -25.14 -7.89
N THR A 137 -6.37 -25.00 -6.60
CA THR A 137 -7.71 -24.59 -6.17
C THR A 137 -7.92 -23.11 -6.49
N LEU A 138 -9.18 -22.69 -6.57
CA LEU A 138 -9.52 -21.29 -6.81
C LEU A 138 -8.94 -20.37 -5.73
N PHE A 139 -8.99 -20.79 -4.47
CA PHE A 139 -8.36 -20.06 -3.36
C PHE A 139 -6.86 -19.86 -3.63
N GLN A 140 -6.13 -20.92 -3.97
CA GLN A 140 -4.68 -20.85 -4.20
C GLN A 140 -4.36 -19.92 -5.38
N ALA A 141 -5.11 -20.00 -6.47
CA ALA A 141 -4.97 -19.14 -7.64
C ALA A 141 -5.14 -17.66 -7.28
N VAL A 142 -6.22 -17.32 -6.56
CA VAL A 142 -6.51 -15.95 -6.11
C VAL A 142 -5.46 -15.47 -5.09
N ALA A 143 -5.10 -16.31 -4.13
CA ALA A 143 -4.16 -15.96 -3.07
C ALA A 143 -2.74 -15.72 -3.61
N LEU A 144 -2.25 -16.58 -4.51
CA LEU A 144 -0.96 -16.41 -5.18
C LEU A 144 -0.95 -15.15 -6.05
N HIS A 145 -2.02 -14.92 -6.82
CA HIS A 145 -2.14 -13.69 -7.60
C HIS A 145 -2.08 -12.44 -6.72
N ALA A 146 -2.88 -12.41 -5.66
CA ALA A 146 -2.90 -11.29 -4.72
C ALA A 146 -1.56 -11.08 -4.01
N LEU A 147 -0.85 -12.17 -3.68
CA LEU A 147 0.43 -12.12 -2.97
C LEU A 147 1.58 -11.62 -3.86
N PHE A 148 1.55 -11.94 -5.16
CA PHE A 148 2.66 -11.68 -6.08
C PHE A 148 2.42 -10.58 -7.12
N SER A 149 1.21 -10.01 -7.20
CA SER A 149 0.85 -9.01 -8.22
C SER A 149 1.38 -7.58 -7.97
N ASP A 150 2.14 -7.36 -6.91
CA ASP A 150 2.86 -6.10 -6.73
C ASP A 150 4.08 -6.05 -7.67
N PRO A 151 4.30 -4.96 -8.44
CA PRO A 151 5.41 -4.90 -9.40
C PRO A 151 6.79 -5.10 -8.78
N ALA A 152 7.02 -4.64 -7.54
CA ALA A 152 8.29 -4.86 -6.86
C ALA A 152 8.47 -6.34 -6.48
N VAL A 153 7.40 -6.99 -6.04
CA VAL A 153 7.37 -8.43 -5.74
C VAL A 153 7.56 -9.27 -7.00
N GLU A 154 6.87 -8.93 -8.09
CA GLU A 154 6.98 -9.61 -9.37
C GLU A 154 8.42 -9.57 -9.90
N ASN A 155 9.06 -8.39 -9.87
CA ASN A 155 10.43 -8.21 -10.33
C ASN A 155 11.47 -8.92 -9.44
N ALA A 156 11.22 -9.01 -8.13
CA ALA A 156 12.13 -9.66 -7.20
C ALA A 156 11.93 -11.20 -7.14
N GLY A 157 10.75 -11.69 -7.51
CA GLY A 157 10.35 -13.09 -7.26
C GLY A 157 10.12 -13.41 -5.78
N LEU A 158 10.06 -12.37 -4.92
CA LEU A 158 9.99 -12.46 -3.47
C LEU A 158 8.88 -11.57 -2.95
N THR A 159 8.01 -12.13 -2.10
CA THR A 159 6.93 -11.36 -1.49
C THR A 159 7.47 -10.40 -0.45
N THR A 160 6.76 -9.28 -0.27
CA THR A 160 6.93 -8.48 0.95
C THR A 160 6.26 -9.20 2.12
N PRO A 161 6.87 -9.30 3.32
CA PRO A 161 6.23 -9.91 4.50
C PRO A 161 4.84 -9.32 4.76
N THR A 162 3.83 -10.16 4.96
CA THR A 162 2.42 -9.70 4.99
C THR A 162 2.12 -8.78 6.19
N VAL A 163 2.91 -8.85 7.27
CA VAL A 163 2.74 -8.01 8.46
C VAL A 163 3.03 -6.53 8.21
N ILE A 164 3.88 -6.20 7.23
CA ILE A 164 4.24 -4.82 6.89
C ILE A 164 3.40 -4.25 5.74
N TRP A 165 2.41 -5.00 5.25
CA TRP A 165 1.47 -4.48 4.27
C TRP A 165 0.65 -3.33 4.89
N PRO A 166 0.32 -2.29 4.10
CA PRO A 166 -0.45 -1.15 4.59
C PRO A 166 -1.82 -1.62 5.11
N LYS A 167 -2.33 -0.96 6.16
CA LYS A 167 -3.64 -1.31 6.74
C LYS A 167 -4.77 -1.11 5.74
N GLU A 168 -4.58 -0.15 4.84
CA GLU A 168 -5.47 0.23 3.75
C GLU A 168 -5.51 -0.82 2.63
N ARG A 169 -4.56 -1.78 2.61
CA ARG A 169 -4.54 -2.86 1.64
C ARG A 169 -3.77 -4.04 2.19
N ARG A 170 -4.30 -4.69 3.21
CA ARG A 170 -3.71 -5.94 3.72
C ARG A 170 -3.80 -7.04 2.66
N TRP A 171 -2.87 -7.98 2.65
CA TRP A 171 -2.92 -9.10 1.71
C TRP A 171 -4.21 -9.92 1.85
N ALA A 172 -4.59 -10.26 3.08
CA ALA A 172 -5.78 -11.03 3.43
C ALA A 172 -6.57 -10.34 4.55
N PRO A 173 -7.84 -10.71 4.78
CA PRO A 173 -8.59 -10.26 5.95
C PRO A 173 -7.83 -10.62 7.24
N GLU A 174 -7.86 -9.74 8.23
CA GLU A 174 -7.01 -9.82 9.43
C GLU A 174 -7.09 -11.18 10.15
N ARG A 175 -8.27 -11.78 10.20
CA ARG A 175 -8.49 -13.08 10.86
C ARG A 175 -8.11 -14.30 10.02
N LEU A 176 -7.91 -14.10 8.72
CA LEU A 176 -7.62 -15.17 7.76
C LEU A 176 -6.16 -15.18 7.31
N GLY A 177 -5.38 -14.11 7.52
CA GLY A 177 -3.99 -14.02 7.04
C GLY A 177 -3.12 -15.23 7.39
N ASN A 178 -3.02 -15.57 8.68
CA ASN A 178 -2.22 -16.72 9.11
C ASN A 178 -2.74 -18.06 8.58
N ASP A 179 -4.06 -18.23 8.50
CA ASP A 179 -4.66 -19.45 7.95
C ASP A 179 -4.37 -19.58 6.45
N TYR A 180 -4.49 -18.48 5.71
CA TYR A 180 -4.23 -18.43 4.28
C TYR A 180 -2.76 -18.70 3.95
N GLU A 181 -1.83 -18.15 4.72
CA GLU A 181 -0.40 -18.50 4.57
C GLU A 181 -0.16 -19.99 4.82
N ARG A 182 -0.76 -20.57 5.86
CA ARG A 182 -0.65 -22.01 6.14
C ARG A 182 -1.23 -22.85 5.00
N ARG A 183 -2.37 -22.46 4.44
CA ARG A 183 -3.00 -23.14 3.30
C ARG A 183 -2.12 -23.12 2.05
N LEU A 184 -1.26 -22.10 1.87
CA LEU A 184 -0.29 -22.05 0.77
C LEU A 184 1.01 -22.84 1.07
N LEU A 185 1.48 -22.81 2.32
CA LEU A 185 2.68 -23.52 2.78
C LEU A 185 2.46 -25.05 2.86
N HIS A 186 1.27 -25.46 3.30
CA HIS A 186 0.88 -26.84 3.58
C HIS A 186 -0.34 -27.27 2.78
N ALA A 187 -0.41 -26.86 1.51
CA ALA A 187 -1.48 -27.32 0.62
C ALA A 187 -1.44 -28.85 0.49
N GLU A 188 -2.63 -29.48 0.50
CA GLU A 188 -2.82 -30.94 0.65
C GLU A 188 -2.04 -31.78 -0.38
N SER A 189 -1.88 -31.24 -1.60
CA SER A 189 -1.21 -31.93 -2.70
C SER A 189 0.25 -31.54 -2.89
N ARG A 190 0.62 -30.29 -2.55
CA ARG A 190 1.99 -29.76 -2.66
C ARG A 190 2.13 -28.41 -1.95
N THR A 191 3.33 -28.11 -1.46
CA THR A 191 3.71 -26.77 -1.00
C THR A 191 3.78 -25.80 -2.18
N LEU A 192 3.12 -24.63 -2.09
CA LEU A 192 3.07 -23.65 -3.19
C LEU A 192 4.07 -22.50 -3.04
N ILE A 193 4.37 -22.14 -1.79
CA ILE A 193 5.33 -21.10 -1.42
C ILE A 193 6.26 -21.63 -0.35
N ARG A 194 7.46 -21.06 -0.22
CA ARG A 194 8.39 -21.35 0.87
C ARG A 194 8.97 -20.07 1.42
N SER A 195 9.31 -20.06 2.71
CA SER A 195 9.99 -18.94 3.35
C SER A 195 11.35 -18.71 2.69
N HIS A 196 11.71 -17.46 2.43
CA HIS A 196 12.98 -17.10 1.83
C HIS A 196 14.02 -16.76 2.89
N ARG A 197 15.23 -17.31 2.73
CA ARG A 197 16.37 -17.15 3.64
C ARG A 197 16.86 -15.71 3.84
N ASP A 198 16.56 -14.81 2.90
CA ASP A 198 16.91 -13.38 3.00
C ASP A 198 15.85 -12.53 3.72
N SER A 199 14.89 -13.18 4.39
CA SER A 199 14.02 -12.50 5.35
C SER A 199 14.81 -12.04 6.57
N ASP A 200 14.24 -11.14 7.36
CA ASP A 200 14.85 -10.69 8.62
C ASP A 200 15.15 -11.91 9.53
N PRO A 201 16.37 -12.04 10.09
CA PRO A 201 16.73 -13.16 10.96
C PRO A 201 15.79 -13.36 12.15
N ASP A 202 15.16 -12.30 12.66
CA ASP A 202 14.23 -12.38 13.79
C ASP A 202 12.85 -12.92 13.38
N ALA A 203 12.58 -13.07 12.08
CA ALA A 203 11.41 -13.78 11.57
C ALA A 203 11.53 -15.32 11.72
N PHE A 204 12.70 -15.84 12.06
CA PHE A 204 12.96 -17.28 12.21
C PHE A 204 13.06 -17.69 13.69
N LEU A 205 12.79 -18.97 13.97
CA LEU A 205 12.95 -19.56 15.31
C LEU A 205 14.39 -20.07 15.48
N TRP A 206 15.00 -19.75 16.62
CA TRP A 206 16.40 -20.07 16.93
C TRP A 206 16.52 -20.88 18.22
N GLU A 207 17.37 -21.90 18.20
CA GLU A 207 17.82 -22.67 19.37
C GLU A 207 19.34 -22.81 19.30
N ASP A 208 20.05 -22.45 20.37
CA ASP A 208 21.52 -22.50 20.46
C ASP A 208 22.22 -21.85 19.24
N ASP A 209 21.78 -20.64 18.86
CA ASP A 209 22.24 -19.87 17.70
C ASP A 209 22.10 -20.59 16.34
N LYS A 210 21.23 -21.60 16.27
CA LYS A 210 20.88 -22.30 15.03
C LYS A 210 19.39 -22.17 14.73
N PRO A 211 19.02 -21.93 13.46
CA PRO A 211 17.61 -21.89 13.10
C PRO A 211 17.00 -23.29 13.17
N THR A 212 15.80 -23.40 13.75
CA THR A 212 15.11 -24.70 13.95
C THR A 212 14.36 -25.20 12.71
N GLY A 213 14.33 -24.39 11.64
CA GLY A 213 13.48 -24.60 10.47
C GLY A 213 12.07 -23.99 10.62
N GLY A 214 11.71 -23.51 11.80
CA GLY A 214 10.47 -22.76 12.04
C GLY A 214 10.62 -21.25 11.81
N PHE A 215 9.51 -20.57 11.57
CA PHE A 215 9.44 -19.13 11.37
C PHE A 215 8.07 -18.55 11.78
N TYR A 216 8.01 -17.23 11.95
CA TYR A 216 6.79 -16.50 12.27
C TYR A 216 6.03 -16.13 10.99
N LEU A 217 4.75 -16.55 10.93
CA LEU A 217 3.84 -16.19 9.85
C LEU A 217 3.70 -14.66 9.73
N GLY A 218 3.61 -14.21 8.49
CA GLY A 218 3.59 -12.81 8.09
C GLY A 218 4.89 -12.02 8.26
N GLN A 219 5.91 -12.56 8.93
CA GLN A 219 7.20 -11.88 9.11
C GLN A 219 8.25 -12.29 8.09
N VAL A 220 8.09 -13.45 7.44
CA VAL A 220 9.00 -13.89 6.37
C VAL A 220 8.51 -13.42 5.00
N SER A 221 9.48 -13.23 4.10
CA SER A 221 9.22 -13.15 2.66
C SER A 221 9.06 -14.57 2.12
N TYR A 222 8.21 -14.74 1.11
CA TYR A 222 7.99 -16.01 0.45
C TYR A 222 8.51 -15.98 -0.98
N TYR A 223 8.90 -17.14 -1.49
CA TYR A 223 9.15 -17.35 -2.90
C TYR A 223 8.24 -18.46 -3.45
N LEU A 224 7.88 -18.35 -4.73
CA LEU A 224 7.06 -19.33 -5.43
C LEU A 224 7.88 -20.59 -5.76
N ILE A 225 7.32 -21.79 -5.58
CA ILE A 225 7.98 -23.02 -6.07
C ILE A 225 7.98 -23.06 -7.61
N GLY A 226 9.04 -23.58 -8.21
CA GLY A 226 9.17 -23.65 -9.67
C GLY A 226 10.46 -24.29 -10.12
N ALA A 227 10.54 -24.58 -11.41
CA ALA A 227 11.67 -25.31 -12.01
C ALA A 227 12.87 -24.38 -12.26
N GLU A 228 12.60 -23.09 -12.42
CA GLU A 228 13.58 -22.05 -12.71
C GLU A 228 14.44 -21.77 -11.47
N THR A 229 15.77 -21.71 -11.64
CA THR A 229 16.66 -21.35 -10.52
C THR A 229 16.51 -19.88 -10.11
N ASP A 230 16.25 -19.02 -11.09
CA ASP A 230 15.98 -17.60 -10.86
C ASP A 230 14.55 -17.41 -10.35
N LEU A 231 14.42 -16.85 -9.15
CA LEU A 231 13.13 -16.61 -8.51
C LEU A 231 12.30 -15.55 -9.25
N ALA A 232 12.96 -14.53 -9.81
CA ALA A 232 12.30 -13.46 -10.55
C ALA A 232 11.62 -13.98 -11.83
N ALA A 233 12.11 -15.10 -12.39
CA ALA A 233 11.51 -15.72 -13.56
C ALA A 233 10.26 -16.56 -13.25
N ARG A 234 10.06 -17.01 -12.00
CA ARG A 234 8.95 -17.90 -11.62
C ARG A 234 7.60 -17.19 -11.60
N VAL A 235 7.57 -15.96 -11.10
CA VAL A 235 6.35 -15.20 -10.84
C VAL A 235 5.64 -14.72 -12.11
N PRO A 236 6.32 -14.07 -13.08
CA PRO A 236 5.65 -13.51 -14.26
C PRO A 236 4.90 -14.55 -15.07
N ARG A 237 5.44 -15.77 -15.19
CA ARG A 237 4.80 -16.88 -15.89
C ARG A 237 3.49 -17.30 -15.22
N LEU A 238 3.50 -17.47 -13.90
CA LEU A 238 2.29 -17.80 -13.14
C LEU A 238 1.24 -16.70 -13.28
N LEU A 239 1.65 -15.44 -13.09
CA LEU A 239 0.72 -14.31 -13.16
C LEU A 239 0.12 -14.15 -14.56
N ALA A 240 0.91 -14.34 -15.62
CA ALA A 240 0.42 -14.30 -17.00
C ALA A 240 -0.67 -15.36 -17.23
N GLU A 241 -0.43 -16.61 -16.82
CA GLU A 241 -1.42 -17.70 -16.97
C GLU A 241 -2.66 -17.47 -16.09
N LEU A 242 -2.49 -17.04 -14.83
CA LEU A 242 -3.62 -16.70 -13.96
C LEU A 242 -4.46 -15.57 -14.55
N ASN A 243 -3.83 -14.49 -15.03
CA ASN A 243 -4.52 -13.37 -15.66
C ASN A 243 -5.29 -13.82 -16.92
N ARG A 244 -4.69 -14.69 -17.73
CA ARG A 244 -5.34 -15.28 -18.90
C ARG A 244 -6.57 -16.09 -18.49
N VAL A 245 -6.44 -17.03 -17.56
CA VAL A 245 -7.57 -17.87 -17.10
C VAL A 245 -8.67 -17.04 -16.42
N PHE A 246 -8.31 -16.05 -15.60
CA PHE A 246 -9.28 -15.17 -14.96
C PHE A 246 -10.05 -14.31 -15.98
N ARG A 247 -9.40 -13.87 -17.05
CA ARG A 247 -10.00 -12.96 -18.04
C ARG A 247 -10.72 -13.66 -19.19
N GLU A 248 -10.18 -14.77 -19.65
CA GLU A 248 -10.59 -15.42 -20.91
C GLU A 248 -11.21 -16.80 -20.68
N GLY A 249 -10.82 -17.48 -19.59
CA GLY A 249 -11.27 -18.84 -19.28
C GLY A 249 -10.85 -19.88 -20.35
N PRO A 250 -11.52 -21.05 -20.37
CA PRO A 250 -12.44 -21.51 -19.34
C PRO A 250 -11.72 -21.73 -18.00
N TRP A 251 -12.46 -21.72 -16.90
CA TRP A 251 -11.90 -22.05 -15.60
C TRP A 251 -11.74 -23.56 -15.45
N PRO A 252 -10.72 -24.02 -14.69
CA PRO A 252 -10.66 -25.40 -14.23
C PRO A 252 -11.96 -25.82 -13.52
N ASP A 253 -12.46 -27.03 -13.81
CA ASP A 253 -13.69 -27.59 -13.22
C ASP A 253 -13.78 -27.46 -11.68
N PRO A 254 -12.69 -27.66 -10.90
CA PRO A 254 -12.76 -27.46 -9.45
C PRO A 254 -13.13 -26.03 -9.06
N TRP A 255 -12.72 -25.01 -9.82
CA TRP A 255 -12.98 -23.62 -9.49
C TRP A 255 -14.47 -23.28 -9.60
N LEU A 256 -15.15 -23.85 -10.61
CA LEU A 256 -16.61 -23.72 -10.78
C LEU A 256 -17.39 -24.27 -9.58
N ARG A 257 -16.81 -25.18 -8.80
CA ARG A 257 -17.40 -25.73 -7.58
C ARG A 257 -16.96 -24.99 -6.30
N GLN A 258 -15.83 -24.31 -6.33
CA GLN A 258 -15.19 -23.68 -5.15
C GLN A 258 -15.55 -22.20 -4.94
N TRP A 259 -16.02 -21.50 -5.97
CA TRP A 259 -16.21 -20.04 -5.89
C TRP A 259 -17.19 -19.59 -4.80
N ARG A 260 -18.25 -20.37 -4.54
CA ARG A 260 -19.24 -20.03 -3.49
C ARG A 260 -18.63 -20.05 -2.10
N GLU A 261 -17.81 -21.07 -1.82
CA GLU A 261 -17.12 -21.20 -0.53
C GLU A 261 -16.15 -20.02 -0.30
N LEU A 262 -15.37 -19.66 -1.32
CA LEU A 262 -14.46 -18.52 -1.23
C LEU A 262 -15.21 -17.19 -1.10
N TRP A 263 -16.33 -17.03 -1.80
CA TRP A 263 -17.21 -15.87 -1.66
C TRP A 263 -17.72 -15.73 -0.23
N GLU A 264 -18.29 -16.81 0.33
CA GLU A 264 -18.81 -16.84 1.70
C GLU A 264 -17.73 -16.50 2.71
N GLU A 265 -16.56 -17.14 2.61
CA GLU A 265 -15.43 -16.93 3.53
C GLU A 265 -14.99 -15.46 3.55
N LEU A 266 -14.79 -14.85 2.37
CA LEU A 266 -14.37 -13.46 2.24
C LEU A 266 -15.46 -12.48 2.68
N ALA A 267 -16.72 -12.72 2.31
CA ALA A 267 -17.84 -11.86 2.70
C ALA A 267 -18.07 -11.87 4.22
N ILE A 268 -17.99 -13.04 4.86
CA ILE A 268 -18.10 -13.17 6.32
C ILE A 268 -16.93 -12.46 7.00
N ALA A 269 -15.71 -12.61 6.50
CA ALA A 269 -14.55 -11.93 7.07
C ALA A 269 -14.68 -10.39 6.97
N GLN A 270 -15.16 -9.89 5.83
CA GLN A 270 -15.40 -8.46 5.63
C GLN A 270 -16.53 -7.93 6.55
N ALA A 271 -17.62 -8.68 6.69
CA ALA A 271 -18.70 -8.35 7.63
C ALA A 271 -18.21 -8.35 9.09
N GLY A 272 -17.36 -9.32 9.46
CA GLY A 272 -16.74 -9.37 10.79
C GLY A 272 -15.84 -8.16 11.05
N ALA A 273 -15.05 -7.74 10.08
CA ALA A 273 -14.19 -6.57 10.20
C ALA A 273 -15.01 -5.26 10.33
N TYR A 274 -16.12 -5.15 9.59
CA TYR A 274 -17.04 -4.02 9.72
C TYR A 274 -17.72 -3.99 11.09
N LEU A 275 -18.13 -5.15 11.61
CA LEU A 275 -18.66 -5.26 12.97
C LEU A 275 -17.63 -4.81 14.02
N ASP A 276 -16.37 -5.23 13.90
CA ASP A 276 -15.30 -4.79 14.82
C ASP A 276 -15.12 -3.27 14.78
N MET A 277 -15.11 -2.69 13.57
CA MET A 277 -15.02 -1.24 13.37
C MET A 277 -16.18 -0.52 14.07
N LYS A 278 -17.42 -0.94 13.83
CA LYS A 278 -18.63 -0.31 14.40
C LYS A 278 -18.75 -0.46 15.91
N LEU A 279 -18.26 -1.56 16.48
CA LEU A 279 -18.22 -1.72 17.93
C LEU A 279 -17.15 -0.85 18.58
N ARG A 280 -15.99 -0.68 17.92
CA ARG A 280 -14.90 0.18 18.39
C ARG A 280 -15.30 1.66 18.43
N GLU A 281 -16.07 2.13 17.44
CA GLU A 281 -16.67 3.47 17.43
C GLU A 281 -17.51 3.77 18.70
N HIS A 282 -17.99 2.73 19.40
CA HIS A 282 -18.80 2.85 20.62
C HIS A 282 -18.11 2.32 21.89
N HIS A 283 -16.83 1.96 21.84
CA HIS A 283 -16.09 1.33 22.94
C HIS A 283 -16.76 0.06 23.51
N LEU A 284 -17.35 -0.73 22.61
CA LEU A 284 -18.02 -2.01 22.86
C LEU A 284 -17.27 -3.18 22.20
N GLU A 285 -15.94 -3.12 22.17
CA GLU A 285 -15.10 -4.14 21.55
C GLU A 285 -15.36 -5.52 22.19
N MET A 286 -15.48 -6.55 21.36
CA MET A 286 -15.63 -7.93 21.82
C MET A 286 -14.81 -8.88 20.96
N LYS A 287 -14.39 -10.00 21.55
CA LYS A 287 -13.80 -11.10 20.80
C LYS A 287 -14.92 -11.84 20.08
N GLN A 288 -14.98 -11.71 18.75
CA GLN A 288 -15.93 -12.47 17.96
C GLN A 288 -15.57 -13.97 17.99
N GLY A 289 -16.57 -14.82 18.15
CA GLY A 289 -16.44 -16.27 18.11
C GLY A 289 -17.38 -16.91 17.10
N ASP A 290 -17.55 -18.22 17.19
CA ASP A 290 -18.36 -18.99 16.23
C ASP A 290 -19.80 -18.48 16.11
N GLY A 291 -20.42 -18.08 17.21
CA GLY A 291 -21.78 -17.52 17.20
C GLY A 291 -21.89 -16.24 16.37
N THR A 292 -20.87 -15.37 16.37
CA THR A 292 -20.83 -14.19 15.50
C THR A 292 -20.70 -14.60 14.04
N ARG A 293 -19.81 -15.56 13.74
CA ARG A 293 -19.61 -16.08 12.39
C ARG A 293 -20.91 -16.68 11.84
N THR A 294 -21.60 -17.50 12.62
CA THR A 294 -22.89 -18.11 12.25
C THR A 294 -23.96 -17.06 11.98
N ALA A 295 -24.08 -16.04 12.83
CA ALA A 295 -25.06 -14.97 12.63
C ALA A 295 -24.80 -14.16 11.34
N LEU A 296 -23.54 -13.86 11.04
CA LEU A 296 -23.16 -13.16 9.81
C LEU A 296 -23.37 -14.03 8.57
N ALA A 297 -22.99 -15.31 8.63
CA ALA A 297 -23.19 -16.26 7.54
C ALA A 297 -24.68 -16.43 7.21
N ASP A 298 -25.53 -16.58 8.24
CA ASP A 298 -26.98 -16.70 8.08
C ASP A 298 -27.60 -15.45 7.42
N ALA A 299 -27.16 -14.26 7.80
CA ALA A 299 -27.59 -13.03 7.14
C ALA A 299 -27.12 -12.95 5.68
N LEU A 300 -25.85 -13.28 5.41
CA LEU A 300 -25.25 -13.26 4.07
C LEU A 300 -25.82 -14.31 3.11
N ALA A 301 -26.46 -15.36 3.63
CA ALA A 301 -27.14 -16.37 2.81
C ALA A 301 -28.32 -15.78 2.01
N THR A 302 -28.89 -14.67 2.47
CA THR A 302 -30.04 -14.01 1.81
C THR A 302 -29.73 -12.58 1.37
N PHE A 303 -28.97 -11.84 2.17
CA PHE A 303 -28.73 -10.41 1.97
C PHE A 303 -27.33 -10.16 1.41
N SER A 304 -27.18 -9.08 0.64
CA SER A 304 -25.87 -8.65 0.15
C SER A 304 -24.97 -8.16 1.28
N LEU A 305 -23.66 -8.04 1.03
CA LEU A 305 -22.73 -7.57 2.04
C LEU A 305 -23.10 -6.15 2.54
N GLY A 306 -23.53 -5.26 1.66
CA GLY A 306 -23.97 -3.90 2.02
C GLY A 306 -25.26 -3.89 2.83
N GLN A 307 -26.18 -4.81 2.59
CA GLN A 307 -27.37 -4.98 3.43
C GLN A 307 -27.00 -5.53 4.81
N VAL A 308 -26.04 -6.45 4.89
CA VAL A 308 -25.53 -6.94 6.17
C VAL A 308 -24.79 -5.84 6.94
N PHE A 309 -24.07 -4.95 6.26
CA PHE A 309 -23.50 -3.75 6.88
C PHE A 309 -24.59 -2.86 7.47
N ASN A 310 -25.73 -2.69 6.80
CA ASN A 310 -26.86 -1.95 7.35
C ASN A 310 -27.36 -2.58 8.67
N PHE A 311 -27.54 -3.91 8.71
CA PHE A 311 -27.90 -4.60 9.95
C PHE A 311 -26.87 -4.43 11.07
N ILE A 312 -25.57 -4.54 10.74
CA ILE A 312 -24.48 -4.35 11.69
C ILE A 312 -24.51 -2.93 12.27
N TYR A 313 -24.61 -1.91 11.42
CA TYR A 313 -24.65 -0.51 11.84
C TYR A 313 -25.81 -0.24 12.79
N ARG A 314 -27.03 -0.64 12.42
CA ARG A 314 -28.22 -0.48 13.27
C ARG A 314 -28.07 -1.21 14.59
N ALA A 315 -27.58 -2.45 14.56
CA ALA A 315 -27.39 -3.25 15.76
C ALA A 315 -26.34 -2.66 16.70
N ALA A 316 -25.21 -2.15 16.18
CA ALA A 316 -24.17 -1.52 16.98
C ALA A 316 -24.68 -0.23 17.65
N LYS A 317 -25.38 0.62 16.90
CA LYS A 317 -26.02 1.85 17.42
C LYS A 317 -27.02 1.54 18.53
N ASP A 318 -27.88 0.55 18.33
CA ASP A 318 -28.86 0.11 19.33
C ASP A 318 -28.20 -0.47 20.59
N SER A 319 -27.13 -1.24 20.45
CA SER A 319 -26.37 -1.78 21.57
C SER A 319 -25.65 -0.68 22.37
N ALA A 320 -25.12 0.34 21.69
CA ALA A 320 -24.56 1.52 22.36
C ALA A 320 -25.63 2.27 23.16
N ALA A 321 -26.82 2.47 22.58
CA ALA A 321 -27.95 3.07 23.30
C ALA A 321 -28.40 2.20 24.48
N TYR A 322 -28.39 0.87 24.34
CA TYR A 322 -28.70 -0.06 25.43
C TYR A 322 -27.71 0.05 26.59
N TYR A 323 -26.42 0.20 26.30
CA TYR A 323 -25.39 0.47 27.31
C TYR A 323 -25.59 1.82 28.01
N GLN A 324 -25.86 2.88 27.25
CA GLN A 324 -26.01 4.24 27.77
C GLN A 324 -27.22 4.40 28.71
N ARG A 325 -28.29 3.63 28.52
CA ARG A 325 -29.47 3.64 29.41
C ARG A 325 -29.19 3.07 30.80
N GLY A 326 -28.03 2.44 31.00
CA GLY A 326 -27.66 1.81 32.27
C GLY A 326 -28.35 0.46 32.48
N GLY A 327 -27.86 -0.29 33.48
CA GLY A 327 -28.40 -1.61 33.83
C GLY A 327 -27.73 -2.80 33.13
N VAL A 328 -26.78 -2.56 32.22
CA VAL A 328 -25.92 -3.60 31.63
C VAL A 328 -24.46 -3.18 31.57
N ASN A 329 -23.58 -4.17 31.60
CA ASN A 329 -22.15 -3.93 31.38
C ASN A 329 -21.81 -3.91 29.86
N LYS A 330 -20.59 -3.44 29.52
CA LYS A 330 -20.11 -3.37 28.13
C LYS A 330 -20.19 -4.70 27.38
N MET A 331 -19.81 -5.79 28.04
CA MET A 331 -19.81 -7.13 27.46
C MET A 331 -21.23 -7.59 27.10
N GLN A 332 -22.21 -7.34 27.98
CA GLN A 332 -23.62 -7.63 27.73
C GLN A 332 -24.16 -6.80 26.57
N ALA A 333 -23.80 -5.51 26.49
CA ALA A 333 -24.20 -4.65 25.38
C ALA A 333 -23.59 -5.11 24.05
N ALA A 334 -22.28 -5.42 24.02
CA ALA A 334 -21.60 -5.93 22.83
C ALA A 334 -22.22 -7.26 22.34
N ASN A 335 -22.46 -8.21 23.26
CA ASN A 335 -23.10 -9.48 22.92
C ASN A 335 -24.53 -9.30 22.39
N SER A 336 -25.25 -8.26 22.85
CA SER A 336 -26.60 -7.97 22.34
C SER A 336 -26.61 -7.56 20.87
N THR A 337 -25.50 -7.04 20.34
CA THR A 337 -25.36 -6.69 18.92
C THR A 337 -25.58 -7.90 18.01
N ILE A 338 -25.04 -9.06 18.37
CA ILE A 338 -25.19 -10.28 17.56
C ILE A 338 -26.66 -10.71 17.48
N GLY A 339 -27.34 -10.76 18.64
CA GLY A 339 -28.77 -11.08 18.68
C GLY A 339 -29.63 -10.09 17.90
N ARG A 340 -29.26 -8.80 17.90
CA ARG A 340 -29.94 -7.76 17.11
C ARG A 340 -29.72 -7.90 15.61
N ILE A 341 -28.53 -8.31 15.16
CA ILE A 341 -28.26 -8.61 13.75
C ILE A 341 -29.17 -9.74 13.29
N SER A 342 -29.15 -10.89 13.98
CA SER A 342 -30.00 -12.05 13.64
C SER A 342 -31.47 -11.69 13.65
N ALA A 343 -31.98 -11.07 14.72
CA ALA A 343 -33.40 -10.69 14.82
C ALA A 343 -33.82 -9.66 13.75
N SER A 344 -32.91 -8.82 13.26
CA SER A 344 -33.21 -7.88 12.18
C SER A 344 -33.23 -8.57 10.82
N ALA A 345 -32.28 -9.47 10.56
CA ALA A 345 -32.26 -10.30 9.36
C ALA A 345 -33.49 -11.21 9.29
N ASP A 346 -33.87 -11.88 10.39
CA ASP A 346 -35.06 -12.73 10.47
C ASP A 346 -36.34 -11.96 10.19
N ARG A 347 -36.50 -10.77 10.77
CA ARG A 347 -37.66 -9.91 10.51
C ARG A 347 -37.71 -9.45 9.06
N ALA A 348 -36.56 -9.07 8.49
CA ALA A 348 -36.50 -8.67 7.09
C ALA A 348 -36.87 -9.83 6.16
N ARG A 349 -36.38 -11.05 6.43
CA ARG A 349 -36.76 -12.28 5.70
C ARG A 349 -38.25 -12.57 5.82
N ALA A 350 -38.79 -12.59 7.04
CA ALA A 350 -40.17 -12.98 7.30
C ALA A 350 -41.20 -12.03 6.66
N ASN A 351 -40.86 -10.74 6.55
CA ASN A 351 -41.76 -9.72 6.01
C ASN A 351 -41.42 -9.32 4.56
N GLY A 352 -40.39 -9.91 3.94
CA GLY A 352 -39.94 -9.53 2.60
C GLY A 352 -39.50 -8.06 2.52
N TRP A 353 -38.85 -7.54 3.57
CA TRP A 353 -38.41 -6.15 3.58
C TRP A 353 -37.25 -5.92 2.61
N GLU A 354 -37.38 -4.87 1.83
CA GLU A 354 -36.26 -4.33 1.07
C GLU A 354 -35.33 -3.56 2.01
N ILE A 355 -34.07 -3.99 2.06
CA ILE A 355 -33.06 -3.40 2.95
C ILE A 355 -32.12 -2.57 2.10
N LYS A 356 -31.99 -1.28 2.45
CA LYS A 356 -31.01 -0.38 1.87
C LYS A 356 -29.61 -0.96 2.04
N SER A 357 -28.87 -1.04 0.93
CA SER A 357 -27.51 -1.56 0.91
C SER A 357 -26.51 -0.43 1.15
N PHE A 358 -25.56 -0.66 2.05
CA PHE A 358 -24.47 0.30 2.30
C PHE A 358 -23.29 0.06 1.36
N GLY A 359 -22.62 1.15 0.98
CA GLY A 359 -21.33 1.07 0.27
C GLY A 359 -20.18 0.69 1.19
N MET A 360 -19.01 0.44 0.59
CA MET A 360 -17.81 0.18 1.36
C MET A 360 -17.31 1.46 2.06
N PRO A 361 -17.03 1.43 3.38
CA PRO A 361 -16.36 2.52 4.07
C PRO A 361 -14.92 2.71 3.57
N TRP A 362 -14.48 3.96 3.44
CA TRP A 362 -13.12 4.29 2.99
C TRP A 362 -12.03 3.77 3.96
N ASN A 363 -12.34 3.71 5.25
CA ASN A 363 -11.45 3.24 6.32
C ASN A 363 -11.53 1.72 6.55
N LEU A 364 -12.30 0.99 5.73
CA LEU A 364 -12.37 -0.46 5.73
C LEU A 364 -12.29 -1.03 4.30
N PRO A 365 -11.18 -0.79 3.59
CA PRO A 365 -11.00 -1.32 2.24
C PRO A 365 -10.92 -2.85 2.24
N PHE A 366 -11.11 -3.44 1.05
CA PHE A 366 -10.88 -4.86 0.86
C PHE A 366 -9.41 -5.21 1.01
N SER A 367 -9.15 -6.41 1.54
CA SER A 367 -7.83 -7.04 1.39
C SER A 367 -7.53 -7.34 -0.08
N ALA A 368 -6.25 -7.41 -0.45
CA ALA A 368 -5.83 -7.71 -1.82
C ALA A 368 -6.42 -9.02 -2.36
N ILE A 369 -6.55 -10.07 -1.54
CA ILE A 369 -7.18 -11.33 -1.96
C ILE A 369 -8.67 -11.16 -2.29
N ALA A 370 -9.39 -10.33 -1.52
CA ALA A 370 -10.80 -10.05 -1.76
C ALA A 370 -10.97 -9.16 -3.01
N GLU A 371 -10.14 -8.12 -3.14
CA GLU A 371 -10.12 -7.27 -4.34
C GLU A 371 -9.86 -8.10 -5.61
N THR A 372 -8.86 -8.99 -5.58
CA THR A 372 -8.56 -9.91 -6.68
C THR A 372 -9.73 -10.83 -6.97
N PHE A 373 -10.30 -11.49 -5.94
CA PHE A 373 -11.42 -12.41 -6.13
C PHE A 373 -12.65 -11.70 -6.73
N PHE A 374 -13.15 -10.64 -6.09
CA PHE A 374 -14.40 -10.01 -6.52
C PHE A 374 -14.21 -9.23 -7.82
N SER A 375 -13.12 -8.46 -7.95
CA SER A 375 -12.96 -7.55 -9.09
C SER A 375 -12.35 -8.23 -10.32
N LYS A 376 -11.29 -9.02 -10.14
CA LYS A 376 -10.53 -9.61 -11.26
C LYS A 376 -11.07 -10.97 -11.68
N VAL A 377 -11.52 -11.78 -10.72
CA VAL A 377 -11.98 -13.14 -10.98
C VAL A 377 -13.49 -13.18 -11.23
N MET A 378 -14.30 -12.69 -10.31
CA MET A 378 -15.77 -12.72 -10.44
C MET A 378 -16.35 -11.58 -11.30
N TRP A 379 -15.54 -10.59 -11.68
CA TRP A 379 -15.97 -9.38 -12.40
C TRP A 379 -17.13 -8.64 -11.72
N GLN A 380 -17.18 -8.73 -10.40
CA GLN A 380 -18.15 -8.11 -9.54
C GLN A 380 -17.60 -6.79 -9.00
N ALA A 381 -17.73 -5.72 -9.79
CA ALA A 381 -17.19 -4.41 -9.41
C ALA A 381 -17.79 -3.85 -8.12
N ASP A 382 -19.04 -4.21 -7.79
CA ASP A 382 -19.69 -3.84 -6.53
C ASP A 382 -20.32 -5.07 -5.84
N MET A 383 -19.49 -5.82 -5.13
CA MET A 383 -19.97 -6.96 -4.32
C MET A 383 -20.86 -6.52 -3.15
N MET A 384 -20.92 -5.23 -2.82
CA MET A 384 -21.78 -4.75 -1.72
C MET A 384 -23.25 -4.93 -2.07
N GLN A 385 -23.60 -4.97 -3.35
CA GLN A 385 -24.99 -5.01 -3.82
C GLN A 385 -25.49 -6.42 -4.12
N VAL A 386 -24.58 -7.36 -4.41
CA VAL A 386 -24.98 -8.66 -4.93
C VAL A 386 -24.99 -9.72 -3.82
N PRO A 387 -26.15 -10.27 -3.46
CA PRO A 387 -26.21 -11.40 -2.55
C PRO A 387 -25.66 -12.65 -3.22
N LEU A 388 -25.13 -13.59 -2.43
CA LEU A 388 -24.54 -14.83 -2.94
C LEU A 388 -25.52 -15.66 -3.78
N SER A 389 -26.81 -15.61 -3.46
CA SER A 389 -27.88 -16.28 -4.21
C SER A 389 -28.05 -15.74 -5.63
N ALA A 390 -27.73 -14.45 -5.85
CA ALA A 390 -27.79 -13.80 -7.16
C ALA A 390 -26.43 -13.73 -7.87
N ALA A 391 -25.33 -14.01 -7.17
CA ALA A 391 -23.99 -14.05 -7.75
C ALA A 391 -23.88 -15.15 -8.82
N GLN A 392 -23.22 -14.82 -9.92
CA GLN A 392 -22.98 -15.73 -11.04
C GLN A 392 -21.50 -15.72 -11.41
N VAL A 393 -21.00 -16.90 -11.80
CA VAL A 393 -19.67 -17.00 -12.38
C VAL A 393 -19.68 -16.33 -13.76
N PRO A 394 -18.64 -15.56 -14.13
CA PRO A 394 -18.56 -14.96 -15.46
C PRO A 394 -18.77 -15.95 -16.60
N ALA A 395 -19.40 -15.53 -17.69
CA ALA A 395 -19.77 -16.40 -18.80
C ALA A 395 -18.55 -17.12 -19.42
N HIS A 396 -17.40 -16.44 -19.52
CA HIS A 396 -16.16 -17.00 -20.07
C HIS A 396 -15.53 -18.08 -19.20
N ALA A 397 -15.90 -18.17 -17.92
CA ALA A 397 -15.41 -19.23 -17.05
C ALA A 397 -15.93 -20.62 -17.46
N TRP A 398 -17.06 -20.67 -18.16
CA TRP A 398 -17.63 -21.92 -18.64
C TRP A 398 -16.92 -22.37 -19.92
N PRO A 399 -16.68 -23.68 -20.10
CA PRO A 399 -16.26 -24.20 -21.40
C PRO A 399 -17.26 -23.78 -22.47
N ALA A 400 -16.78 -23.26 -23.60
CA ALA A 400 -17.66 -23.01 -24.74
C ALA A 400 -18.35 -24.33 -25.10
N GLU A 401 -19.69 -24.35 -25.12
CA GLU A 401 -20.45 -25.50 -25.61
C GLU A 401 -19.92 -25.82 -27.00
N GLN A 402 -19.25 -26.97 -27.15
CA GLN A 402 -18.95 -27.48 -28.48
C GLN A 402 -20.30 -27.82 -29.10
N PRO A 403 -20.73 -27.16 -30.19
CA PRO A 403 -21.93 -27.59 -30.87
C PRO A 403 -21.74 -29.05 -31.28
N GLU A 404 -22.70 -29.89 -30.94
CA GLU A 404 -22.75 -31.31 -31.28
C GLU A 404 -22.60 -31.44 -32.81
N VAL A 405 -21.41 -31.82 -33.27
CA VAL A 405 -21.07 -31.84 -34.70
C VAL A 405 -21.81 -33.01 -35.37
N ALA A 406 -22.88 -32.69 -36.10
CA ALA A 406 -23.44 -33.61 -37.09
C ALA A 406 -22.38 -33.92 -38.17
N PRO A 407 -22.28 -35.17 -38.67
CA PRO A 407 -21.24 -35.54 -39.61
C PRO A 407 -21.50 -34.92 -40.98
N GLU A 408 -20.67 -33.95 -41.38
CA GLU A 408 -20.67 -33.40 -42.74
C GLU A 408 -19.32 -33.61 -43.46
N PRO A 409 -19.35 -33.68 -44.80
CA PRO A 409 -18.38 -34.42 -45.60
C PRO A 409 -17.09 -33.64 -45.83
N THR A 410 -16.02 -34.42 -45.98
CA THR A 410 -14.63 -34.00 -46.20
C THR A 410 -14.47 -33.05 -47.39
N VAL A 411 -14.14 -31.80 -47.08
CA VAL A 411 -13.50 -30.85 -48.01
C VAL A 411 -12.20 -30.39 -47.36
N GLU A 412 -11.07 -30.77 -47.97
CA GLU A 412 -9.74 -30.33 -47.57
C GLU A 412 -9.57 -28.84 -47.89
N LEU A 413 -9.41 -28.01 -46.85
CA LEU A 413 -8.91 -26.64 -46.93
C LEU A 413 -7.55 -26.56 -46.23
N PRO A 414 -6.62 -25.73 -46.73
CA PRO A 414 -5.24 -25.72 -46.26
C PRO A 414 -5.10 -25.04 -44.89
N GLU A 415 -4.11 -25.54 -44.12
CA GLU A 415 -3.86 -25.22 -42.72
C GLU A 415 -3.70 -23.71 -42.41
N PRO A 416 -4.25 -23.24 -41.27
CA PRO A 416 -3.94 -21.91 -40.77
C PRO A 416 -2.56 -21.90 -40.11
N ARG A 417 -1.68 -21.02 -40.61
CA ARG A 417 -0.40 -20.73 -39.97
C ARG A 417 -0.62 -20.03 -38.62
N ALA A 418 0.01 -20.59 -37.58
CA ALA A 418 0.09 -20.04 -36.24
C ALA A 418 0.65 -18.60 -36.24
N THR A 419 0.04 -17.73 -35.43
CA THR A 419 0.67 -16.49 -34.96
C THR A 419 0.71 -16.48 -33.44
N THR A 420 1.75 -17.10 -32.90
CA THR A 420 2.31 -16.82 -31.57
C THR A 420 3.18 -15.57 -31.64
N ASP A 421 2.84 -14.51 -30.89
CA ASP A 421 3.79 -13.56 -30.25
C ASP A 421 3.01 -12.36 -29.67
N TYR A 422 2.40 -12.51 -28.48
CA TYR A 422 1.64 -11.44 -27.82
C TYR A 422 2.50 -10.57 -26.88
N VAL A 423 3.73 -10.98 -26.54
CA VAL A 423 4.62 -10.27 -25.58
C VAL A 423 5.78 -9.52 -26.26
N LYS A 424 6.02 -9.74 -27.57
CA LYS A 424 6.94 -8.90 -28.36
C LYS A 424 6.28 -7.63 -28.93
N GLN A 425 4.98 -7.42 -28.71
CA GLN A 425 4.20 -6.41 -29.43
C GLN A 425 4.19 -5.00 -28.80
N PHE A 426 4.55 -4.90 -27.52
CA PHE A 426 4.68 -3.62 -26.81
C PHE A 426 6.15 -3.20 -26.76
N GLY A 427 6.67 -2.89 -27.94
CA GLY A 427 7.90 -2.13 -28.05
C GLY A 427 7.80 -0.79 -27.32
N PRO A 428 8.91 -0.04 -27.21
CA PRO A 428 8.91 1.31 -26.65
C PRO A 428 7.76 2.15 -27.22
N LEU A 429 7.18 3.03 -26.38
CA LEU A 429 6.08 3.95 -26.74
C LEU A 429 6.16 4.32 -28.23
N ARG A 430 5.16 3.90 -29.02
CA ARG A 430 5.12 4.16 -30.47
C ARG A 430 4.77 5.63 -30.73
N THR A 431 5.65 6.54 -30.32
CA THR A 431 5.42 8.00 -30.42
C THR A 431 5.29 8.47 -31.87
N ASN A 432 5.83 7.71 -32.82
CA ASN A 432 5.87 8.04 -34.24
C ASN A 432 4.79 7.35 -35.09
N GLU A 433 4.01 6.42 -34.55
CA GLU A 433 2.92 5.79 -35.32
C GLU A 433 1.66 6.64 -35.25
N ALA A 434 0.99 6.81 -36.39
CA ALA A 434 -0.26 7.53 -36.44
C ALA A 434 -1.36 6.77 -35.69
N MET A 435 -2.07 7.45 -34.78
CA MET A 435 -3.13 6.89 -33.96
C MET A 435 -4.43 7.67 -34.12
N ARG A 436 -5.56 6.97 -34.05
CA ARG A 436 -6.87 7.62 -34.11
C ARG A 436 -7.15 8.35 -32.81
N TYR A 437 -7.61 9.59 -32.90
CA TYR A 437 -7.91 10.43 -31.74
C TYR A 437 -9.17 11.27 -32.00
N ALA A 438 -9.79 11.73 -30.92
CA ALA A 438 -10.85 12.72 -30.97
C ALA A 438 -10.30 14.05 -30.44
N LEU A 439 -10.46 15.13 -31.20
CA LEU A 439 -10.05 16.48 -30.83
C LEU A 439 -11.26 17.35 -30.59
N ILE A 440 -11.31 17.98 -29.42
CA ILE A 440 -12.27 19.03 -29.11
C ILE A 440 -11.56 20.37 -29.31
N THR A 441 -12.01 21.16 -30.27
CA THR A 441 -11.47 22.51 -30.51
C THR A 441 -11.82 23.45 -29.35
N ALA A 442 -11.16 24.62 -29.29
CA ALA A 442 -11.45 25.62 -28.26
C ALA A 442 -12.93 26.10 -28.29
N ASP A 443 -13.55 26.10 -29.47
CA ASP A 443 -14.96 26.44 -29.68
C ASP A 443 -15.93 25.28 -29.33
N GLY A 444 -15.38 24.12 -28.97
CA GLY A 444 -16.15 22.96 -28.53
C GLY A 444 -16.63 22.06 -29.67
N GLU A 445 -16.08 22.21 -30.89
CA GLU A 445 -16.35 21.28 -32.00
C GLU A 445 -15.52 20.02 -31.84
N ILE A 446 -16.11 18.86 -32.14
CA ILE A 446 -15.41 17.57 -32.15
C ILE A 446 -14.99 17.19 -33.56
N THR A 447 -13.72 16.86 -33.74
CA THR A 447 -13.18 16.25 -34.96
C THR A 447 -12.45 14.96 -34.64
N PHE A 448 -12.32 14.08 -35.62
CA PHE A 448 -11.60 12.82 -35.49
C PHE A 448 -10.44 12.83 -36.48
N GLY A 449 -9.25 12.52 -35.98
CA GLY A 449 -8.02 12.56 -36.77
C GLY A 449 -7.21 11.28 -36.66
N HIS A 450 -6.17 11.21 -37.48
CA HIS A 450 -5.16 10.14 -37.44
C HIS A 450 -3.79 10.79 -37.50
N ALA A 451 -3.04 10.78 -36.40
CA ALA A 451 -1.74 11.44 -36.32
C ALA A 451 -0.85 10.80 -35.23
N PRO A 452 0.49 10.86 -35.37
CA PRO A 452 1.43 10.48 -34.31
C PRO A 452 1.17 11.24 -33.00
N LEU A 453 1.52 10.64 -31.85
CA LEU A 453 1.28 11.26 -30.54
C LEU A 453 1.93 12.64 -30.43
N GLN A 454 3.14 12.78 -30.97
CA GLN A 454 3.88 14.04 -31.00
C GLN A 454 3.14 15.14 -31.78
N ASP A 455 2.46 14.79 -32.87
CA ASP A 455 1.73 15.75 -33.71
C ASP A 455 0.40 16.13 -33.05
N ILE A 456 -0.25 15.16 -32.39
CA ILE A 456 -1.44 15.41 -31.56
C ILE A 456 -1.07 16.39 -30.43
N ARG A 457 0.06 16.15 -29.75
CA ARG A 457 0.57 17.05 -28.70
C ARG A 457 0.87 18.44 -29.25
N ALA A 458 1.64 18.54 -30.34
CA ALA A 458 1.95 19.81 -30.97
C ALA A 458 0.69 20.60 -31.36
N ALA A 459 -0.35 19.92 -31.83
CA ALA A 459 -1.64 20.53 -32.17
C ALA A 459 -2.40 21.08 -30.95
N ILE A 460 -2.23 20.49 -29.76
CA ILE A 460 -2.83 20.95 -28.50
C ILE A 460 -2.00 22.08 -27.87
N GLU A 461 -0.66 21.96 -27.94
CA GLU A 461 0.31 22.89 -27.37
C GLU A 461 0.27 24.26 -28.06
N GLY A 462 0.00 24.30 -29.37
CA GLY A 462 -0.12 25.54 -30.14
C GLY A 462 1.16 26.39 -30.13
N GLY A 463 2.31 25.80 -29.80
CA GLY A 463 3.61 26.47 -29.70
C GLY A 463 3.92 27.16 -28.35
N GLY A 464 3.10 26.96 -27.31
CA GLY A 464 3.36 27.48 -25.95
C GLY A 464 4.28 26.59 -25.11
N GLY A 465 4.99 27.17 -24.13
CA GLY A 465 5.90 26.45 -23.22
C GLY A 465 5.22 25.78 -22.02
N GLY A 466 4.28 24.85 -22.27
CA GLY A 466 3.58 24.10 -21.23
C GLY A 466 3.83 22.59 -21.31
N GLU A 467 3.27 21.85 -20.35
CA GLU A 467 3.36 20.39 -20.29
C GLU A 467 2.04 19.75 -20.70
N THR A 468 2.07 18.48 -21.12
CA THR A 468 0.84 17.72 -21.40
C THR A 468 0.51 16.81 -20.22
N GLY A 469 -0.66 17.03 -19.63
CA GLY A 469 -1.24 16.19 -18.58
C GLY A 469 -2.08 15.05 -19.16
N MET A 470 -2.24 14.00 -18.37
CA MET A 470 -3.02 12.80 -18.71
C MET A 470 -4.00 12.48 -17.59
N GLU A 471 -5.30 12.39 -17.90
CA GLU A 471 -6.32 12.02 -16.92
C GLU A 471 -7.02 10.72 -17.27
N TYR A 472 -7.31 9.93 -16.23
CA TYR A 472 -7.89 8.60 -16.35
C TYR A 472 -9.42 8.63 -16.28
N LEU A 473 -10.07 8.17 -17.35
CA LEU A 473 -11.51 7.96 -17.39
C LEU A 473 -11.83 6.48 -17.16
N ARG A 474 -12.54 6.18 -16.06
CA ARG A 474 -12.91 4.80 -15.67
C ARG A 474 -13.80 4.10 -16.71
N SER A 475 -14.65 4.85 -17.41
CA SER A 475 -15.72 4.33 -18.26
C SER A 475 -15.27 3.92 -19.67
N LEU A 476 -14.12 4.39 -20.14
CA LEU A 476 -13.80 4.30 -21.57
C LEU A 476 -12.41 3.76 -21.90
N HIS A 477 -11.46 3.79 -20.97
CA HIS A 477 -10.05 3.52 -21.29
C HIS A 477 -9.51 4.30 -22.52
N PRO A 478 -9.77 5.62 -22.65
CA PRO A 478 -8.76 6.54 -23.14
C PRO A 478 -8.38 7.58 -22.08
N VAL A 479 -7.14 8.04 -22.21
CA VAL A 479 -6.56 9.14 -21.46
C VAL A 479 -7.00 10.46 -22.10
N ALA A 480 -7.57 11.38 -21.32
CA ALA A 480 -7.71 12.75 -21.78
C ALA A 480 -6.31 13.39 -21.78
N VAL A 481 -5.81 13.77 -22.95
CA VAL A 481 -4.56 14.53 -23.11
C VAL A 481 -4.92 16.00 -23.23
N TYR A 482 -4.46 16.77 -22.24
CA TYR A 482 -4.67 18.20 -22.18
C TYR A 482 -3.35 18.90 -21.96
N PHE A 483 -3.23 20.11 -22.46
CA PHE A 483 -2.08 20.95 -22.20
C PHE A 483 -2.31 21.74 -20.91
N TYR A 484 -1.40 21.57 -19.97
CA TYR A 484 -1.34 22.27 -18.71
C TYR A 484 -0.12 23.20 -18.69
N VAL A 485 -0.39 24.48 -18.51
CA VAL A 485 0.58 25.48 -18.02
C VAL A 485 0.14 25.77 -16.59
N PRO A 486 1.06 26.01 -15.62
CA PRO A 486 0.69 26.45 -14.28
C PRO A 486 -0.47 27.46 -14.32
N TYR A 487 -1.51 27.22 -13.52
CA TYR A 487 -2.84 27.82 -13.66
C TYR A 487 -2.87 29.35 -13.84
N TYR A 488 -1.85 30.04 -13.33
CA TYR A 488 -1.69 31.50 -13.37
C TYR A 488 -1.17 32.05 -14.71
N GLU A 489 -0.65 31.19 -15.59
CA GLU A 489 0.02 31.58 -16.84
C GLU A 489 -0.77 31.19 -18.10
N ASP A 490 -1.76 30.28 -18.00
CA ASP A 490 -2.60 29.89 -19.13
C ASP A 490 -3.69 30.94 -19.42
N THR A 491 -3.44 31.76 -20.45
CA THR A 491 -4.38 32.79 -20.91
C THR A 491 -5.49 32.25 -21.82
N ARG A 492 -5.47 30.96 -22.19
CA ARG A 492 -6.46 30.39 -23.12
C ARG A 492 -7.83 30.28 -22.47
N HIS A 493 -8.86 30.42 -23.30
CA HIS A 493 -10.25 30.28 -22.88
C HIS A 493 -10.54 28.86 -22.38
N MET A 494 -11.39 28.76 -21.35
CA MET A 494 -11.87 27.50 -20.82
C MET A 494 -12.74 26.79 -21.87
N ASN A 495 -12.39 25.55 -22.20
CA ASN A 495 -13.14 24.74 -23.14
C ASN A 495 -14.35 24.12 -22.43
N LYS A 496 -15.46 24.87 -22.36
CA LYS A 496 -16.66 24.44 -21.62
C LYS A 496 -17.18 23.09 -22.10
N VAL A 497 -17.07 22.80 -23.40
CA VAL A 497 -17.50 21.51 -23.96
C VAL A 497 -16.61 20.39 -23.47
N ALA A 498 -15.28 20.52 -23.59
CA ALA A 498 -14.36 19.49 -23.11
C ALA A 498 -14.48 19.24 -21.60
N ASN A 499 -14.64 20.29 -20.78
CA ASN A 499 -14.88 20.15 -19.33
C ASN A 499 -16.20 19.41 -19.06
N SER A 500 -17.25 19.76 -19.79
CA SER A 500 -18.57 19.14 -19.68
C SER A 500 -18.55 17.68 -20.15
N MET A 501 -17.80 17.35 -21.19
CA MET A 501 -17.55 15.98 -21.63
C MET A 501 -16.73 15.19 -20.62
N TYR A 502 -15.66 15.77 -20.09
CA TYR A 502 -14.90 15.14 -19.03
C TYR A 502 -15.81 14.79 -17.85
N TRP A 503 -16.71 15.71 -17.47
CA TRP A 503 -17.74 15.44 -16.47
C TRP A 503 -18.68 14.30 -16.90
N GLU A 504 -19.21 14.26 -18.13
CA GLU A 504 -20.04 13.12 -18.59
C GLU A 504 -19.32 11.78 -18.50
N LEU A 505 -18.04 11.76 -18.87
CA LEU A 505 -17.25 10.54 -18.97
C LEU A 505 -16.67 10.09 -17.62
N SER A 506 -16.48 11.03 -16.69
CA SER A 506 -16.01 10.80 -15.33
C SER A 506 -17.12 10.70 -14.30
N ALA A 507 -18.34 11.14 -14.64
CA ALA A 507 -19.48 11.08 -13.76
C ALA A 507 -19.68 9.62 -13.31
N PRO A 508 -19.87 9.39 -12.00
CA PRO A 508 -20.27 8.07 -11.55
C PRO A 508 -21.58 7.72 -12.27
N VAL A 509 -21.60 6.53 -12.88
CA VAL A 509 -22.85 5.90 -13.33
C VAL A 509 -23.86 6.04 -12.18
N GLN A 510 -25.00 6.68 -12.46
CA GLN A 510 -25.92 7.20 -11.42
C GLN A 510 -26.15 6.20 -10.29
N ARG A 511 -25.75 6.62 -9.09
CA ARG A 511 -26.31 6.11 -7.84
C ARG A 511 -27.74 6.64 -7.73
N GLU A 512 -28.68 5.74 -7.48
CA GLU A 512 -29.98 6.12 -6.93
C GLU A 512 -29.76 6.74 -5.54
N ASP A 513 -30.46 7.86 -5.31
CA ASP A 513 -30.33 8.76 -4.16
C ASP A 513 -30.39 8.02 -2.83
N ASP A 514 -29.47 8.34 -1.91
CA ASP A 514 -29.61 7.88 -0.55
C ASP A 514 -28.94 8.85 0.43
N ASP A 515 -29.80 9.52 1.19
CA ASP A 515 -29.62 10.66 2.08
C ASP A 515 -28.42 10.60 3.06
N GLU A 516 -27.77 11.76 3.11
CA GLU A 516 -26.94 12.44 4.12
C GLU A 516 -26.79 11.81 5.52
N ASP A 517 -25.54 11.84 6.03
CA ASP A 517 -25.23 12.59 7.25
C ASP A 517 -23.72 12.98 7.22
N ASP A 518 -23.47 14.23 6.85
CA ASP A 518 -22.17 14.89 6.79
C ASP A 518 -21.81 15.44 8.18
N SER A 519 -20.87 14.77 8.86
CA SER A 519 -20.03 15.43 9.85
C SER A 519 -18.66 14.78 9.83
N ASP A 520 -17.65 15.57 9.47
CA ASP A 520 -16.22 15.28 9.53
C ASP A 520 -15.55 14.81 8.22
N VAL A 521 -15.93 15.43 7.10
CA VAL A 521 -15.00 15.58 5.97
C VAL A 521 -14.13 16.80 6.26
N GLU A 522 -12.82 16.59 6.42
CA GLU A 522 -11.85 17.67 6.20
C GLU A 522 -12.14 18.25 4.83
N GLU A 523 -12.59 19.51 4.81
CA GLU A 523 -13.06 20.27 3.66
C GLU A 523 -11.98 20.36 2.58
N TYR A 524 -11.83 19.30 1.78
CA TYR A 524 -11.19 19.38 0.49
C TYR A 524 -12.13 20.17 -0.42
N ASP A 525 -11.72 21.38 -0.81
CA ASP A 525 -12.52 22.26 -1.64
C ASP A 525 -12.95 21.51 -2.92
N PRO A 526 -14.25 21.33 -3.18
CA PRO A 526 -14.74 20.75 -4.44
C PRO A 526 -14.26 21.51 -5.69
N GLU A 527 -13.78 22.75 -5.57
CA GLU A 527 -13.06 23.46 -6.63
C GLU A 527 -11.72 22.80 -7.00
N ASP A 528 -11.01 22.14 -6.07
CA ASP A 528 -9.69 21.52 -6.31
C ASP A 528 -9.76 20.28 -7.21
N ARG A 529 -10.95 19.67 -7.37
CA ARG A 529 -11.19 18.57 -8.31
C ARG A 529 -11.56 19.03 -9.73
N LYS A 530 -11.68 20.34 -9.99
CA LYS A 530 -12.06 20.83 -11.31
C LYS A 530 -10.81 21.05 -12.16
N ILE A 531 -10.37 19.99 -12.84
CA ILE A 531 -9.41 20.13 -13.93
C ILE A 531 -10.04 21.06 -14.97
N LYS A 532 -9.57 22.32 -15.03
CA LYS A 532 -10.11 23.32 -15.96
C LYS A 532 -9.42 23.18 -17.30
N LEU A 533 -9.99 22.32 -18.15
CA LEU A 533 -9.47 22.09 -19.50
C LEU A 533 -9.57 23.40 -20.31
N ARG A 534 -8.45 23.87 -20.85
CA ARG A 534 -8.32 25.12 -21.63
C ARG A 534 -7.78 24.81 -23.02
N GLY A 535 -8.23 25.57 -24.02
CA GLY A 535 -7.84 25.35 -25.42
C GLY A 535 -8.35 24.03 -26.00
N PRO A 536 -7.70 23.51 -27.05
CA PRO A 536 -8.01 22.21 -27.61
C PRO A 536 -7.74 21.06 -26.62
N VAL A 537 -8.48 19.96 -26.72
CA VAL A 537 -8.30 18.75 -25.88
C VAL A 537 -8.41 17.51 -26.73
N ALA A 538 -7.48 16.56 -26.59
CA ALA A 538 -7.56 15.29 -27.30
C ALA A 538 -7.91 14.12 -26.38
N PHE A 539 -8.71 13.20 -26.87
CA PHE A 539 -8.97 11.89 -26.25
C PHE A 539 -8.29 10.80 -27.08
N ILE A 540 -7.42 10.01 -26.44
CA ILE A 540 -6.63 8.94 -27.08
C ILE A 540 -6.65 7.64 -26.27
N ASP A 541 -6.57 6.50 -26.95
CA ASP A 541 -6.45 5.20 -26.28
C ASP A 541 -5.19 5.10 -25.40
N ARG A 542 -5.34 4.46 -24.22
CA ARG A 542 -4.28 4.39 -23.19
C ARG A 542 -3.03 3.62 -23.63
N HIS A 543 -3.15 2.73 -24.60
CA HIS A 543 -2.07 1.87 -25.09
C HIS A 543 -1.41 2.43 -26.34
N ASN A 544 -1.73 3.66 -26.73
CA ASN A 544 -1.28 4.25 -27.99
C ASN A 544 -1.65 3.37 -29.20
N TRP A 545 -2.85 2.78 -29.18
CA TRP A 545 -3.39 2.00 -30.30
C TRP A 545 -4.38 2.78 -31.17
N GLY A 546 -4.75 3.99 -30.73
CA GLY A 546 -5.82 4.77 -31.32
C GLY A 546 -7.21 4.33 -30.85
N LEU A 547 -8.18 5.24 -30.96
CA LEU A 547 -9.56 4.98 -30.55
C LEU A 547 -10.21 3.87 -31.39
N SER A 548 -10.90 2.95 -30.71
CA SER A 548 -11.80 1.98 -31.34
C SER A 548 -13.10 2.64 -31.81
N ALA A 549 -13.83 1.98 -32.70
CA ALA A 549 -15.14 2.47 -33.17
C ALA A 549 -16.16 2.60 -32.03
N GLU A 550 -16.08 1.73 -31.02
CA GLU A 550 -16.90 1.80 -29.82
C GLU A 550 -16.56 3.02 -28.97
N GLN A 551 -15.27 3.26 -28.71
CA GLN A 551 -14.80 4.44 -27.98
C GLN A 551 -15.21 5.74 -28.70
N GLU A 552 -15.09 5.81 -30.02
CA GLU A 552 -15.59 6.94 -30.79
C GLU A 552 -17.09 7.18 -30.59
N SER A 553 -17.89 6.10 -30.56
CA SER A 553 -19.33 6.17 -30.37
C SER A 553 -19.69 6.78 -29.02
N VAL A 554 -19.02 6.34 -27.95
CA VAL A 554 -19.26 6.88 -26.60
C VAL A 554 -18.80 8.33 -26.49
N ILE A 555 -17.63 8.67 -27.06
CA ILE A 555 -17.13 10.05 -27.08
C ILE A 555 -18.11 10.97 -27.84
N LYS A 556 -18.66 10.52 -28.98
CA LYS A 556 -19.71 11.26 -29.73
C LYS A 556 -20.98 11.43 -28.89
N GLY A 557 -21.36 10.41 -28.13
CA GLY A 557 -22.49 10.45 -27.20
C GLY A 557 -22.30 11.51 -26.11
N ALA A 558 -21.15 11.47 -25.44
CA ALA A 558 -20.80 12.43 -24.39
C ALA A 558 -20.68 13.87 -24.91
N HIS A 559 -20.09 14.06 -26.09
CA HIS A 559 -20.03 15.37 -26.75
C HIS A 559 -21.43 15.94 -27.00
N ARG A 560 -22.34 15.13 -27.57
CA ARG A 560 -23.71 15.55 -27.83
C ARG A 560 -24.45 15.92 -26.55
N ALA A 561 -24.34 15.10 -25.51
CA ALA A 561 -24.95 15.36 -24.20
C ALA A 561 -24.43 16.66 -23.59
N ALA A 562 -23.11 16.86 -23.62
CA ALA A 562 -22.45 18.08 -23.14
C ALA A 562 -22.92 19.33 -23.89
N VAL A 563 -22.97 19.32 -25.23
CA VAL A 563 -23.40 20.46 -26.04
C VAL A 563 -24.87 20.81 -25.78
N VAL A 564 -25.76 19.81 -25.73
CA VAL A 564 -27.18 20.01 -25.44
C VAL A 564 -27.36 20.68 -24.08
N ARG A 565 -26.69 20.17 -23.04
CA ARG A 565 -26.76 20.75 -21.69
C ARG A 565 -26.24 22.18 -21.66
N LEU A 566 -25.10 22.45 -22.29
CA LEU A 566 -24.49 23.78 -22.25
C LEU A 566 -25.32 24.82 -23.00
N ARG A 567 -25.92 24.47 -24.14
CA ARG A 567 -26.87 25.35 -24.86
C ARG A 567 -28.13 25.61 -24.04
N ALA A 568 -28.68 24.60 -23.37
CA ALA A 568 -29.83 24.77 -22.48
C ALA A 568 -29.55 25.76 -21.33
N ARG A 569 -28.28 25.89 -20.92
CA ARG A 569 -27.82 26.86 -19.90
C ARG A 569 -27.39 28.22 -20.49
N GLY A 570 -27.41 28.40 -21.81
CA GLY A 570 -26.92 29.60 -22.50
C GLY A 570 -25.40 29.81 -22.36
N TRP A 571 -24.64 28.72 -22.18
CA TRP A 571 -23.19 28.77 -21.94
C TRP A 571 -22.35 28.55 -23.20
N LEU A 572 -22.97 28.00 -24.25
CA LEU A 572 -22.58 27.98 -25.66
C LEU A 572 -23.65 28.74 -26.43
#